data_AF-A0A7K4HIE6-F1
#
_entry.id   AF-A0A7K4HIE6-F1
#
_cell.length_a   1.000
_cell.length_b   1.000
_cell.length_c   1.000
_cell.angle_alpha   90.00
_cell.angle_beta   90.00
_cell.angle_gamma   90.00
#
_symmetry.space_group_name_H-M   'P 1'
#
loop_
_entity.id
_entity.type
_entity.pdbx_description
1 polymer ?
#
loop_
_entity_poly.entity_id
_entity_poly.type
_entity_poly.pdbx_seq_one_letter_code
_entity_poly.pdbx_strand_id
1 'polypeptide(L)'
;MTFNNNFVVYRQKKELLKDLRIYQSFALKKIDIEDFKSALAKIDSALTLIDEFQSHFDLKTELIDFSEIRQKVLTEFNSHRDIYIRRYNNLLKETLSETNLEDFLKLLAMLKNDVDDNLNKYNLHDLQENIITYFTLIKKLYTIISSYKVLNYNDASVQILKFVKEFKVENYPNLKDLLSSVYKNLLFIQFKFMSENFDKLSLREISEKLAIAPERLEDIIHLFMNRQKSPIKKYVKYNNEVIFNQ
;
A
#
# COMPACT_ATOMS: atom_id res chain seq x y z
N MET A 1 47.95 8.30 -2.36
CA MET A 1 47.35 9.01 -1.21
C MET A 1 47.16 10.46 -1.62
N THR A 2 45.95 10.82 -2.02
CA THR A 2 45.59 12.20 -2.39
C THR A 2 45.27 12.97 -1.12
N PHE A 3 46.24 13.73 -0.61
CA PHE A 3 46.00 14.73 0.42
C PHE A 3 45.05 15.80 -0.15
N ASN A 4 43.92 15.98 0.52
CA ASN A 4 42.81 16.79 0.09
C ASN A 4 43.21 18.28 0.05
N ASN A 5 42.98 18.95 -1.08
CA ASN A 5 43.32 20.37 -1.34
C ASN A 5 42.58 21.37 -0.42
N ASN A 6 41.66 20.92 0.44
CA ASN A 6 40.92 21.77 1.38
C ASN A 6 41.79 22.31 2.53
N PHE A 7 42.91 21.65 2.87
CA PHE A 7 43.81 22.11 3.94
C PHE A 7 44.44 23.47 3.68
N VAL A 8 44.49 23.91 2.42
CA VAL A 8 45.04 25.22 2.04
C VAL A 8 44.03 26.35 2.28
N VAL A 9 42.74 26.04 2.45
CA VAL A 9 41.63 27.02 2.44
C VAL A 9 41.47 27.73 3.78
N TYR A 10 41.64 27.04 4.90
CA TYR A 10 41.44 27.63 6.24
C TYR A 10 42.74 27.66 7.03
N ARG A 11 43.36 28.86 7.13
CA ARG A 11 44.58 29.05 7.92
C ARG A 11 44.28 29.35 9.39
N GLN A 12 43.06 29.81 9.68
CA GLN A 12 42.65 30.17 11.04
C GLN A 12 41.26 29.60 11.36
N LYS A 13 41.08 29.12 12.60
CA LYS A 13 39.78 28.65 13.12
C LYS A 13 38.65 29.65 12.86
N LYS A 14 38.93 30.95 12.99
CA LYS A 14 37.95 32.04 12.80
C LYS A 14 37.34 32.06 11.38
N GLU A 15 38.11 31.71 10.36
CA GLU A 15 37.64 31.64 8.98
C GLU A 15 36.66 30.48 8.80
N LEU A 16 37.01 29.30 9.33
CA LEU A 16 36.14 28.13 9.35
C LEU A 16 34.82 28.40 10.09
N LEU A 17 34.90 29.04 11.27
CA LEU A 17 33.70 29.41 12.04
C LEU A 17 32.79 30.40 11.30
N LYS A 18 33.37 31.29 10.48
CA LYS A 18 32.58 32.21 9.65
C LYS A 18 31.78 31.44 8.61
N ASP A 19 32.38 30.46 7.96
CA ASP A 19 31.71 29.66 6.94
C ASP A 19 30.67 28.72 7.56
N LEU A 20 30.93 28.12 8.72
CA LEU A 20 29.94 27.37 9.48
C LEU A 20 28.73 28.24 9.85
N ARG A 21 28.92 29.50 10.26
CA ARG A 21 27.79 30.43 10.50
C ARG A 21 26.98 30.70 9.24
N ILE A 22 27.63 30.76 8.07
CA ILE A 22 26.95 30.92 6.79
C ILE A 22 26.08 29.69 6.49
N TYR A 23 26.62 28.47 6.68
CA TYR A 23 25.84 27.24 6.56
C TYR A 23 24.64 27.21 7.50
N GLN A 24 24.84 27.58 8.78
CA GLN A 24 23.78 27.63 9.77
C GLN A 24 22.68 28.62 9.36
N SER A 25 23.05 29.84 8.94
CA SER A 25 22.10 30.83 8.44
C SER A 25 21.31 30.33 7.22
N PHE A 26 21.96 29.63 6.29
CA PHE A 26 21.24 29.06 5.15
C PHE A 26 20.31 27.92 5.56
N ALA A 27 20.73 27.04 6.46
CA ALA A 27 19.90 25.96 6.98
C ALA A 27 18.66 26.52 7.67
N LEU A 28 18.80 27.48 8.57
CA LEU A 28 17.69 28.12 9.29
C LEU A 28 16.69 28.76 8.31
N LYS A 29 17.16 29.53 7.32
CA LYS A 29 16.28 30.11 6.28
C LYS A 29 15.51 29.04 5.49
N LYS A 30 16.09 27.86 5.30
CA LYS A 30 15.43 26.74 4.61
C LYS A 30 14.39 26.05 5.50
N ILE A 31 14.67 25.95 6.81
CA ILE A 31 13.69 25.46 7.80
C ILE A 31 12.49 26.41 7.85
N ASP A 32 12.70 27.72 7.87
CA ASP A 32 11.61 28.72 7.94
C ASP A 32 10.61 28.63 6.79
N ILE A 33 11.04 28.14 5.62
CA ILE A 33 10.18 27.93 4.44
C ILE A 33 9.80 26.46 4.24
N GLU A 34 10.03 25.61 5.24
CA GLU A 34 9.76 24.16 5.24
C GLU A 34 10.48 23.38 4.11
N ASP A 35 11.60 23.89 3.60
CA ASP A 35 12.47 23.21 2.64
C ASP A 35 13.50 22.36 3.40
N PHE A 36 12.97 21.37 4.13
CA PHE A 36 13.75 20.52 5.05
C PHE A 36 14.84 19.73 4.32
N LYS A 37 14.60 19.29 3.08
CA LYS A 37 15.59 18.58 2.26
C LYS A 37 16.81 19.45 2.00
N SER A 38 16.61 20.70 1.59
CA SER A 38 17.71 21.64 1.39
C SER A 38 18.39 22.01 2.71
N ALA A 39 17.61 22.16 3.79
CA ALA A 39 18.16 22.41 5.13
C ALA A 39 19.11 21.28 5.57
N LEU A 40 18.66 20.02 5.46
CA LEU A 40 19.47 18.83 5.76
C LEU A 40 20.75 18.79 4.93
N ALA A 41 20.67 19.05 3.62
CA ALA A 41 21.85 19.08 2.76
C ALA A 41 22.89 20.14 3.19
N LYS A 42 22.44 21.31 3.66
CA LYS A 42 23.34 22.35 4.20
C LYS A 42 23.94 21.96 5.55
N ILE A 43 23.16 21.34 6.41
CA ILE A 43 23.63 20.82 7.70
C ILE A 43 24.65 19.70 7.50
N ASP A 44 24.38 18.74 6.62
CA ASP A 44 25.28 17.63 6.31
C ASP A 44 26.61 18.12 5.70
N SER A 45 26.54 19.16 4.85
CA SER A 45 27.74 19.83 4.32
C SER A 45 28.58 20.47 5.43
N ALA A 46 27.94 21.13 6.40
CA ALA A 46 28.62 21.73 7.54
C ALA A 46 29.22 20.67 8.48
N LEU A 47 28.50 19.57 8.74
CA LEU A 47 29.01 18.45 9.54
C LEU A 47 30.21 17.77 8.87
N THR A 48 30.18 17.62 7.55
CA THR A 48 31.34 17.11 6.78
C THR A 48 32.54 18.03 6.94
N LEU A 49 32.32 19.35 6.83
CA LEU A 49 33.38 20.34 7.03
C LEU A 49 33.94 20.33 8.47
N ILE A 50 33.09 20.12 9.48
CA ILE A 50 33.53 19.98 10.87
C ILE A 50 34.42 18.74 11.01
N ASP A 51 33.98 17.59 10.49
CA ASP A 51 34.74 16.33 10.55
C ASP A 51 36.12 16.44 9.90
N GLU A 52 36.19 17.08 8.72
CA GLU A 52 37.45 17.32 8.00
C GLU A 52 38.48 18.12 8.84
N PHE A 53 38.03 19.06 9.67
CA PHE A 53 38.90 20.00 10.41
C PHE A 53 38.96 19.73 11.93
N GLN A 54 38.23 18.77 12.45
CA GLN A 54 38.15 18.43 13.88
C GLN A 54 39.52 18.06 14.49
N SER A 55 40.42 17.49 13.69
CA SER A 55 41.78 17.13 14.10
C SER A 55 42.71 18.34 14.24
N HIS A 56 42.34 19.49 13.67
CA HIS A 56 43.16 20.70 13.62
C HIS A 56 42.61 21.81 14.52
N PHE A 57 41.30 21.86 14.70
CA PHE A 57 40.61 22.83 15.54
C PHE A 57 39.63 22.13 16.49
N ASP A 58 39.50 22.62 17.73
CA ASP A 58 38.46 22.15 18.64
C ASP A 58 37.08 22.68 18.20
N LEU A 59 36.28 21.84 17.55
CA LEU A 59 34.96 22.18 16.99
C LEU A 59 33.81 21.43 17.69
N LYS A 60 34.02 20.97 18.93
CA LYS A 60 33.03 20.18 19.66
C LYS A 60 31.69 20.90 19.82
N THR A 61 31.72 22.20 20.09
CA THR A 61 30.51 23.01 20.25
C THR A 61 29.73 23.08 18.94
N GLU A 62 30.41 23.39 17.83
CA GLU A 62 29.79 23.49 16.52
C GLU A 62 29.23 22.14 16.05
N LEU A 63 29.93 21.04 16.35
CA LEU A 63 29.44 19.68 16.08
C LEU A 63 28.12 19.39 16.80
N ILE A 64 28.03 19.77 18.09
CA ILE A 64 26.80 19.61 18.89
C ILE A 64 25.69 20.47 18.28
N ASP A 65 25.95 21.75 18.02
CA ASP A 65 24.96 22.69 17.49
C ASP A 65 24.36 22.19 16.17
N PHE A 66 25.21 21.79 15.20
CA PHE A 66 24.73 21.27 13.93
C PHE A 66 24.01 19.92 14.07
N SER A 67 24.46 19.06 14.97
CA SER A 67 23.79 17.78 15.23
C SER A 67 22.40 17.98 15.83
N GLU A 68 22.24 18.91 16.76
CA GLU A 68 20.94 19.26 17.34
C GLU A 68 19.98 19.83 16.30
N ILE A 69 20.47 20.76 15.45
CA ILE A 69 19.67 21.31 14.36
C ILE A 69 19.27 20.17 13.41
N ARG A 70 20.20 19.29 13.03
CA ARG A 70 19.92 18.13 12.16
C ARG A 70 18.79 17.26 12.70
N GLN A 71 18.86 16.92 13.99
CA GLN A 71 17.86 16.05 14.61
C GLN A 71 16.48 16.71 14.66
N LYS A 72 16.40 18.01 14.96
CA LYS A 72 15.15 18.77 14.93
C LYS A 72 14.53 18.76 13.53
N VAL A 73 15.32 19.10 12.51
CA VAL A 73 14.87 19.11 11.10
C VAL A 73 14.42 17.73 10.65
N LEU A 74 15.17 16.68 11.00
CA LEU A 74 14.83 15.31 10.64
C LEU A 74 13.52 14.87 11.30
N THR A 75 13.31 15.26 12.55
CA THR A 75 12.08 14.94 13.29
C THR A 75 10.86 15.60 12.64
N GLU A 76 10.95 16.88 12.30
CA GLU A 76 9.88 17.60 11.60
C GLU A 76 9.61 17.01 10.22
N PHE A 77 10.66 16.80 9.42
CA PHE A 77 10.57 16.19 8.09
C PHE A 77 9.86 14.83 8.14
N ASN A 78 10.27 13.95 9.06
CA ASN A 78 9.66 12.64 9.22
C ASN A 78 8.21 12.75 9.71
N SER A 79 7.92 13.67 10.64
CA SER A 79 6.54 13.89 11.13
C SER A 79 5.59 14.27 9.99
N HIS A 80 6.01 15.15 9.09
CA HIS A 80 5.23 15.53 7.91
C HIS A 80 5.04 14.33 6.96
N ARG A 81 6.12 13.61 6.64
CA ARG A 81 6.06 12.40 5.82
C ARG A 81 5.10 11.35 6.41
N ASP A 82 5.15 11.15 7.72
CA ASP A 82 4.33 10.18 8.43
C ASP A 82 2.83 10.50 8.38
N ILE A 83 2.43 11.75 8.14
CA ILE A 83 1.01 12.09 7.94
C ILE A 83 0.47 11.38 6.69
N TYR A 84 1.20 11.46 5.56
CA TYR A 84 0.78 10.84 4.31
C TYR A 84 0.79 9.31 4.40
N ILE A 85 1.82 8.74 5.02
CA ILE A 85 1.92 7.29 5.23
C ILE A 85 0.79 6.78 6.11
N ARG A 86 0.46 7.49 7.20
CA ARG A 86 -0.68 7.15 8.06
C ARG A 86 -2.00 7.20 7.29
N ARG A 87 -2.22 8.24 6.47
CA ARG A 87 -3.42 8.34 5.61
C ARG A 87 -3.52 7.14 4.67
N TYR A 88 -2.44 6.79 3.96
CA TYR A 88 -2.42 5.63 3.08
C TYR A 88 -2.69 4.32 3.82
N ASN A 89 -2.01 4.10 4.95
CA ASN A 89 -2.20 2.89 5.75
C ASN A 89 -3.60 2.79 6.34
N ASN A 90 -4.27 3.91 6.62
CA ASN A 90 -5.67 3.91 7.03
C ASN A 90 -6.59 3.50 5.88
N LEU A 91 -6.35 3.96 4.66
CA LEU A 91 -7.07 3.49 3.47
C LEU A 91 -6.90 1.97 3.28
N LEU A 92 -5.70 1.43 3.47
CA LEU A 92 -5.45 -0.02 3.38
C LEU A 92 -6.26 -0.85 4.39
N LYS A 93 -6.72 -0.23 5.49
CA LYS A 93 -7.53 -0.88 6.54
C LYS A 93 -9.03 -0.76 6.33
N GLU A 94 -9.48 0.04 5.36
CA GLU A 94 -10.90 0.17 5.08
C GLU A 94 -11.49 -1.13 4.55
N THR A 95 -12.69 -1.49 5.00
CA THR A 95 -13.41 -2.64 4.48
C THR A 95 -13.97 -2.32 3.10
N LEU A 96 -13.40 -2.92 2.06
CA LEU A 96 -13.83 -2.69 0.69
C LEU A 96 -14.98 -3.63 0.27
N SER A 97 -15.94 -3.06 -0.45
CA SER A 97 -17.06 -3.73 -1.10
C SER A 97 -17.24 -3.20 -2.52
N GLU A 98 -18.02 -3.90 -3.35
CA GLU A 98 -18.36 -3.39 -4.69
C GLU A 98 -19.10 -2.04 -4.63
N THR A 99 -19.83 -1.76 -3.54
CA THR A 99 -20.67 -0.57 -3.39
C THR A 99 -19.91 0.66 -2.90
N ASN A 100 -18.80 0.50 -2.16
CA ASN A 100 -18.01 1.62 -1.64
C ASN A 100 -16.71 1.86 -2.41
N LEU A 101 -16.40 1.02 -3.41
CA LEU A 101 -15.16 1.09 -4.16
C LEU A 101 -14.96 2.43 -4.90
N GLU A 102 -16.05 3.06 -5.35
CA GLU A 102 -15.99 4.37 -6.01
C GLU A 102 -15.57 5.48 -5.02
N ASP A 103 -16.15 5.49 -3.82
CA ASP A 103 -15.81 6.48 -2.80
C ASP A 103 -14.39 6.26 -2.27
N PHE A 104 -13.98 5.01 -2.11
CA PHE A 104 -12.60 4.66 -1.82
C PHE A 104 -11.63 5.20 -2.89
N LEU A 105 -11.97 5.05 -4.17
CA LEU A 105 -11.15 5.58 -5.28
C LEU A 105 -11.03 7.10 -5.22
N LYS A 106 -12.09 7.82 -4.85
CA LYS A 106 -12.04 9.28 -4.66
C LYS A 106 -11.06 9.64 -3.54
N LEU A 107 -11.12 8.96 -2.40
CA LEU A 107 -10.20 9.19 -1.29
C LEU A 107 -8.74 8.88 -1.67
N LEU A 108 -8.50 7.78 -2.37
CA LEU A 108 -7.17 7.42 -2.86
C LEU A 108 -6.65 8.45 -3.88
N ALA A 109 -7.53 8.99 -4.74
CA ALA A 109 -7.17 10.02 -5.71
C ALA A 109 -6.85 11.36 -5.05
N MET A 110 -7.61 11.77 -4.04
CA MET A 110 -7.31 12.94 -3.22
C MET A 110 -5.94 12.79 -2.56
N LEU A 111 -5.67 11.64 -1.94
CA LEU A 111 -4.36 11.36 -1.34
C LEU A 111 -3.23 11.38 -2.38
N LYS A 112 -3.47 10.83 -3.58
CA LYS A 112 -2.49 10.87 -4.67
C LYS A 112 -2.12 12.31 -5.04
N ASN A 113 -3.11 13.18 -5.22
CA ASN A 113 -2.86 14.58 -5.55
C ASN A 113 -2.09 15.28 -4.44
N ASP A 114 -2.49 15.09 -3.18
CA ASP A 114 -1.78 15.63 -2.01
C ASP A 114 -0.31 15.17 -1.97
N VAL A 115 -0.04 13.90 -2.31
CA VAL A 115 1.30 13.31 -2.37
C VAL A 115 2.11 13.88 -3.55
N ASP A 116 1.50 14.00 -4.72
CA ASP A 116 2.15 14.54 -5.93
C ASP A 116 2.59 15.99 -5.73
N ASP A 117 1.72 16.82 -5.13
CA ASP A 117 2.00 18.23 -4.83
C ASP A 117 3.16 18.40 -3.84
N ASN A 118 3.39 17.40 -2.98
CA ASN A 118 4.41 17.44 -1.94
C ASN A 118 5.56 16.43 -2.15
N LEU A 119 5.65 15.85 -3.34
CA LEU A 119 6.47 14.69 -3.65
C LEU A 119 7.95 14.91 -3.29
N ASN A 120 8.52 15.99 -3.82
CA ASN A 120 9.92 16.35 -3.59
C ASN A 120 10.15 16.95 -2.20
N LYS A 121 9.13 17.63 -1.65
CA LYS A 121 9.22 18.35 -0.37
C LYS A 121 9.41 17.39 0.80
N TYR A 122 8.69 16.27 0.80
CA TYR A 122 8.75 15.25 1.86
C TYR A 122 9.30 13.89 1.41
N ASN A 123 9.92 13.83 0.22
CA ASN A 123 10.48 12.59 -0.35
C ASN A 123 9.47 11.42 -0.34
N LEU A 124 8.33 11.63 -1.03
CA LEU A 124 7.20 10.69 -1.04
C LEU A 124 7.16 9.76 -2.26
N HIS A 125 8.27 9.62 -2.98
CA HIS A 125 8.32 8.81 -4.22
C HIS A 125 7.91 7.36 -3.99
N ASP A 126 8.35 6.76 -2.88
CA ASP A 126 7.99 5.40 -2.52
C ASP A 126 6.48 5.25 -2.26
N LEU A 127 5.88 6.24 -1.59
CA LEU A 127 4.44 6.27 -1.35
C LEU A 127 3.65 6.49 -2.64
N GLN A 128 4.11 7.36 -3.53
CA GLN A 128 3.51 7.60 -4.83
C GLN A 128 3.46 6.31 -5.68
N GLU A 129 4.57 5.57 -5.75
CA GLU A 129 4.65 4.29 -6.46
C GLU A 129 3.66 3.26 -5.89
N ASN A 130 3.53 3.20 -4.56
CA ASN A 130 2.57 2.32 -3.89
C ASN A 130 1.12 2.68 -4.23
N ILE A 131 0.79 3.98 -4.27
CA ILE A 131 -0.54 4.46 -4.66
C ILE A 131 -0.83 4.13 -6.13
N ILE A 132 0.11 4.35 -7.04
CA ILE A 132 -0.03 4.03 -8.48
C ILE A 132 -0.23 2.52 -8.70
N THR A 133 0.54 1.71 -7.99
CA THR A 133 0.40 0.25 -8.04
C THR A 133 -0.99 -0.16 -7.59
N TYR A 134 -1.50 0.45 -6.51
CA TYR A 134 -2.84 0.18 -6.03
C TYR A 134 -3.91 0.57 -7.07
N PHE A 135 -3.83 1.75 -7.70
CA PHE A 135 -4.75 2.10 -8.79
C PHE A 135 -4.78 1.07 -9.92
N THR A 136 -3.63 0.50 -10.28
CA THR A 136 -3.52 -0.53 -11.30
C THR A 136 -4.22 -1.83 -10.87
N LEU A 137 -4.09 -2.23 -9.60
CA LEU A 137 -4.79 -3.38 -9.04
C LEU A 137 -6.30 -3.18 -9.02
N ILE A 138 -6.77 -2.00 -8.59
CA ILE A 138 -8.22 -1.68 -8.58
C ILE A 138 -8.77 -1.70 -10.01
N LYS A 139 -8.05 -1.13 -10.98
CA LYS A 139 -8.47 -1.15 -12.39
C LYS A 139 -8.66 -2.57 -12.91
N LYS A 140 -7.71 -3.47 -12.64
CA LYS A 140 -7.84 -4.90 -12.98
C LYS A 140 -9.05 -5.53 -12.28
N LEU A 141 -9.25 -5.23 -11.00
CA LEU A 141 -10.40 -5.74 -10.24
C LEU A 141 -11.73 -5.25 -10.81
N TYR A 142 -11.84 -3.99 -11.22
CA TYR A 142 -13.03 -3.48 -11.93
C TYR A 142 -13.29 -4.24 -13.22
N THR A 143 -12.25 -4.54 -14.00
CA THR A 143 -12.39 -5.38 -15.20
C THR A 143 -12.93 -6.76 -14.85
N ILE A 144 -12.46 -7.38 -13.77
CA ILE A 144 -12.99 -8.66 -13.30
C ILE A 144 -14.46 -8.50 -12.89
N ILE A 145 -14.79 -7.47 -12.09
CA ILE A 145 -16.14 -7.22 -11.59
C ILE A 145 -17.14 -6.98 -12.71
N SER A 146 -16.75 -6.20 -13.72
CA SER A 146 -17.60 -5.95 -14.89
C SER A 146 -17.76 -7.21 -15.74
N SER A 147 -16.71 -8.01 -15.86
CA SER A 147 -16.69 -9.19 -16.74
C SER A 147 -17.45 -10.37 -16.16
N TYR A 148 -17.34 -10.67 -14.86
CA TYR A 148 -17.97 -11.89 -14.30
C TYR A 148 -19.50 -11.84 -14.29
N LYS A 149 -20.11 -10.66 -14.42
CA LYS A 149 -21.56 -10.53 -14.61
C LYS A 149 -22.04 -11.02 -15.98
N VAL A 150 -21.13 -11.14 -16.95
CA VAL A 150 -21.44 -11.48 -18.35
C VAL A 150 -20.73 -12.77 -18.79
N LEU A 151 -19.56 -13.07 -18.23
CA LEU A 151 -18.78 -14.27 -18.51
C LEU A 151 -19.40 -15.51 -17.86
N ASN A 152 -19.11 -16.69 -18.45
CA ASN A 152 -19.38 -17.95 -17.77
C ASN A 152 -18.46 -18.10 -16.54
N TYR A 153 -18.90 -18.96 -15.61
CA TYR A 153 -18.20 -19.19 -14.34
C TYR A 153 -16.70 -19.52 -14.51
N ASN A 154 -16.35 -20.38 -15.47
CA ASN A 154 -14.99 -20.85 -15.65
C ASN A 154 -14.04 -19.71 -16.03
N ASP A 155 -14.44 -18.87 -16.99
CA ASP A 155 -13.63 -17.73 -17.42
C ASP A 155 -13.45 -16.71 -16.30
N ALA A 156 -14.52 -16.39 -15.57
CA ALA A 156 -14.48 -15.48 -14.44
C ALA A 156 -13.59 -16.01 -13.30
N SER A 157 -13.73 -17.29 -12.94
CA SER A 157 -12.94 -17.96 -11.91
C SER A 157 -11.45 -17.93 -12.25
N VAL A 158 -11.09 -18.23 -13.51
CA VAL A 158 -9.70 -18.17 -13.97
C VAL A 158 -9.12 -16.76 -13.86
N GLN A 159 -9.87 -15.73 -14.22
CA GLN A 159 -9.38 -14.34 -14.09
C GLN A 159 -9.18 -13.93 -12.63
N ILE A 160 -10.11 -14.29 -11.73
CA ILE A 160 -9.97 -14.05 -10.29
C ILE A 160 -8.72 -14.75 -9.76
N LEU A 161 -8.53 -16.03 -10.07
CA LEU A 161 -7.38 -16.80 -9.59
C LEU A 161 -6.04 -16.30 -10.15
N LYS A 162 -6.02 -15.81 -11.40
CA LYS A 162 -4.84 -15.13 -11.96
C LYS A 162 -4.53 -13.86 -11.18
N PHE A 163 -5.55 -13.04 -10.91
CA PHE A 163 -5.38 -11.82 -10.12
C PHE A 163 -4.87 -12.10 -8.71
N VAL A 164 -5.39 -13.12 -8.01
CA VAL A 164 -4.88 -13.55 -6.68
C VAL A 164 -3.38 -13.85 -6.71
N LYS A 165 -2.86 -14.45 -7.80
CA LYS A 165 -1.43 -14.78 -7.92
C LYS A 165 -0.55 -13.55 -8.18
N GLU A 166 -1.12 -12.46 -8.69
CA GLU A 166 -0.38 -11.27 -9.09
C GLU A 166 -0.09 -10.30 -7.94
N PHE A 167 -0.94 -10.25 -6.90
CA PHE A 167 -0.73 -9.32 -5.79
C PHE A 167 -0.40 -10.04 -4.47
N LYS A 168 0.54 -9.45 -3.71
CA LYS A 168 0.90 -9.91 -2.38
C LYS A 168 -0.14 -9.42 -1.38
N VAL A 169 -0.83 -10.36 -0.74
CA VAL A 169 -1.94 -10.09 0.19
C VAL A 169 -1.51 -9.23 1.37
N GLU A 170 -0.25 -9.37 1.79
CA GLU A 170 0.35 -8.62 2.90
C GLU A 170 0.38 -7.12 2.63
N ASN A 171 0.47 -6.72 1.36
CA ASN A 171 0.59 -5.33 0.96
C ASN A 171 -0.77 -4.65 0.73
N TYR A 172 -1.83 -5.42 0.45
CA TYR A 172 -3.16 -4.91 0.11
C TYR A 172 -4.27 -5.74 0.78
N PRO A 173 -4.38 -5.70 2.12
CA PRO A 173 -5.26 -6.60 2.86
C PRO A 173 -6.75 -6.36 2.55
N ASN A 174 -7.18 -5.11 2.40
CA ASN A 174 -8.56 -4.79 2.06
C ASN A 174 -9.00 -5.29 0.66
N LEU A 175 -8.08 -5.37 -0.31
CA LEU A 175 -8.37 -5.97 -1.62
C LEU A 175 -8.64 -7.48 -1.51
N LYS A 176 -7.99 -8.18 -0.58
CA LYS A 176 -8.24 -9.60 -0.32
C LYS A 176 -9.69 -9.84 0.08
N ASP A 177 -10.23 -8.98 0.95
CA ASP A 177 -11.60 -9.11 1.44
C ASP A 177 -12.61 -8.84 0.33
N LEU A 178 -12.40 -7.78 -0.46
CA LEU A 178 -13.22 -7.50 -1.64
C LEU A 178 -13.18 -8.65 -2.65
N LEU A 179 -11.99 -9.15 -2.98
CA LEU A 179 -11.83 -10.25 -3.93
C LEU A 179 -12.49 -11.55 -3.44
N SER A 180 -12.38 -11.82 -2.13
CA SER A 180 -13.06 -12.96 -1.50
C SER A 180 -14.57 -12.80 -1.59
N SER A 181 -15.10 -11.60 -1.41
CA SER A 181 -16.52 -11.29 -1.59
C SER A 181 -16.97 -11.51 -3.04
N VAL A 182 -16.20 -10.98 -4.00
CA VAL A 182 -16.45 -11.14 -5.44
C VAL A 182 -16.48 -12.63 -5.82
N TYR A 183 -15.50 -13.42 -5.38
CA TYR A 183 -15.47 -14.85 -5.66
C TYR A 183 -16.64 -15.62 -5.02
N LYS A 184 -17.01 -15.28 -3.78
CA LYS A 184 -18.19 -15.84 -3.11
C LYS A 184 -19.48 -15.50 -3.86
N ASN A 185 -19.60 -14.30 -4.40
CA ASN A 185 -20.75 -13.88 -5.19
C ASN A 185 -20.82 -14.64 -6.53
N LEU A 186 -19.69 -14.82 -7.21
CA LEU A 186 -19.60 -15.63 -8.42
C LEU A 186 -20.07 -17.08 -8.18
N LEU A 187 -19.57 -17.70 -7.11
CA LEU A 187 -20.01 -19.03 -6.69
C LEU A 187 -21.51 -19.07 -6.40
N PHE A 188 -22.02 -18.09 -5.66
CA PHE A 188 -23.45 -18.03 -5.33
C PHE A 188 -24.34 -17.93 -6.58
N ILE A 189 -23.95 -17.13 -7.58
CA ILE A 189 -24.64 -17.06 -8.87
C ILE A 189 -24.63 -18.43 -9.56
N GLN A 190 -23.49 -19.11 -9.55
CA GLN A 190 -23.38 -20.43 -10.19
C GLN A 190 -24.22 -21.49 -9.47
N PHE A 191 -24.32 -21.44 -8.13
CA PHE A 191 -25.22 -22.31 -7.38
C PHE A 191 -26.70 -22.01 -7.66
N LYS A 192 -27.08 -20.76 -7.89
CA LYS A 192 -28.43 -20.41 -8.35
C LYS A 192 -28.72 -20.96 -9.74
N PHE A 193 -27.78 -20.83 -10.67
CA PHE A 193 -27.92 -21.43 -11.98
C PHE A 193 -28.09 -22.96 -11.86
N MET A 194 -27.36 -23.62 -10.96
CA MET A 194 -27.57 -25.05 -10.70
C MET A 194 -28.96 -25.35 -10.12
N SER A 195 -29.46 -24.55 -9.18
CA SER A 195 -30.78 -24.77 -8.58
C SER A 195 -31.94 -24.64 -9.57
N GLU A 196 -31.78 -23.77 -10.57
CA GLU A 196 -32.76 -23.60 -11.64
C GLU A 196 -32.79 -24.76 -12.64
N ASN A 197 -31.69 -25.52 -12.75
CA ASN A 197 -31.53 -26.58 -13.76
C ASN A 197 -31.56 -28.01 -13.17
N PHE A 198 -31.36 -28.17 -11.86
CA PHE A 198 -31.21 -29.47 -11.21
C PHE A 198 -31.94 -29.50 -9.86
N ASP A 199 -32.70 -30.57 -9.61
CA ASP A 199 -33.30 -30.83 -8.29
C ASP A 199 -32.25 -31.17 -7.24
N LYS A 200 -31.26 -31.95 -7.66
CA LYS A 200 -30.14 -32.40 -6.82
C LYS A 200 -28.90 -32.65 -7.67
N LEU A 201 -27.73 -32.50 -7.06
CA LEU A 201 -26.45 -32.90 -7.61
C LEU A 201 -25.58 -33.54 -6.52
N SER A 202 -24.75 -34.50 -6.90
CA SER A 202 -23.70 -35.00 -6.01
C SER A 202 -22.57 -33.98 -5.85
N LEU A 203 -21.87 -34.05 -4.72
CA LEU A 203 -20.69 -33.23 -4.42
C LEU A 203 -19.63 -33.35 -5.51
N ARG A 204 -19.48 -34.53 -6.10
CA ARG A 204 -18.56 -34.80 -7.22
C ARG A 204 -18.96 -34.05 -8.48
N GLU A 205 -20.24 -34.09 -8.86
CA GLU A 205 -20.71 -33.36 -10.04
C GLU A 205 -20.55 -31.84 -9.88
N ILE A 206 -20.80 -31.31 -8.68
CA ILE A 206 -20.58 -29.89 -8.39
C ILE A 206 -19.08 -29.56 -8.42
N SER A 207 -18.25 -30.41 -7.84
CA SER A 207 -16.78 -30.29 -7.85
C SER A 207 -16.24 -30.22 -9.29
N GLU A 208 -16.69 -31.11 -10.18
CA GLU A 208 -16.32 -31.12 -11.59
C GLU A 208 -16.80 -29.86 -12.32
N LYS A 209 -18.04 -29.42 -12.08
CA LYS A 209 -18.61 -28.20 -12.70
C LYS A 209 -17.92 -26.91 -12.24
N LEU A 210 -17.42 -26.86 -11.00
CA LEU A 210 -16.78 -25.68 -10.43
C LEU A 210 -15.25 -25.73 -10.47
N ALA A 211 -14.66 -26.87 -10.87
CA ALA A 211 -13.23 -27.14 -10.73
C ALA A 211 -12.70 -26.85 -9.30
N ILE A 212 -13.51 -27.16 -8.28
CA ILE A 212 -13.15 -27.01 -6.86
C ILE A 212 -13.04 -28.38 -6.24
N ALA A 213 -11.99 -28.62 -5.46
CA ALA A 213 -11.79 -29.88 -4.76
C ALA A 213 -12.97 -30.19 -3.80
N PRO A 214 -13.49 -31.43 -3.75
CA PRO A 214 -14.66 -31.79 -2.96
C PRO A 214 -14.58 -31.36 -1.49
N GLU A 215 -13.40 -31.42 -0.89
CA GLU A 215 -13.15 -31.09 0.52
C GLU A 215 -13.42 -29.62 0.83
N ARG A 216 -13.15 -28.73 -0.12
CA ARG A 216 -13.43 -27.29 0.01
C ARG A 216 -14.89 -26.94 -0.30
N LEU A 217 -15.60 -27.86 -0.95
CA LEU A 217 -16.95 -27.64 -1.42
C LEU A 217 -17.96 -27.72 -0.27
N GLU A 218 -17.75 -28.61 0.70
CA GLU A 218 -18.61 -28.74 1.89
C GLU A 218 -18.71 -27.41 2.65
N ASP A 219 -17.59 -26.74 2.89
CA ASP A 219 -17.55 -25.43 3.55
C ASP A 219 -18.34 -24.36 2.78
N ILE A 220 -18.24 -24.36 1.45
CA ILE A 220 -18.96 -23.43 0.57
C ILE A 220 -20.47 -23.71 0.62
N ILE A 221 -20.87 -25.00 0.61
CA ILE A 221 -22.26 -25.42 0.71
C ILE A 221 -22.85 -24.95 2.04
N HIS A 222 -22.17 -25.20 3.16
CA HIS A 222 -22.61 -24.76 4.47
C HIS A 222 -22.71 -23.23 4.57
N LEU A 223 -21.75 -22.50 3.99
CA LEU A 223 -21.79 -21.04 3.90
C LEU A 223 -23.05 -20.55 3.19
N PHE A 224 -23.44 -21.18 2.08
CA PHE A 224 -24.61 -20.77 1.30
C PHE A 224 -25.94 -21.24 1.87
N MET A 225 -26.01 -22.38 2.53
CA MET A 225 -27.22 -22.84 3.24
C MET A 225 -27.70 -21.82 4.27
N ASN A 226 -26.77 -21.12 4.92
CA ASN A 226 -27.08 -20.13 5.96
C ASN A 226 -27.48 -18.75 5.42
N ARG A 227 -27.47 -18.53 4.09
CA ARG A 227 -27.85 -17.25 3.48
C ARG A 227 -29.36 -17.13 3.27
N GLN A 228 -29.88 -15.91 3.40
CA GLN A 228 -31.25 -15.60 2.96
C GLN A 228 -31.39 -15.86 1.45
N LYS A 229 -32.48 -16.52 1.03
CA LYS A 229 -32.69 -16.99 -0.36
C LYS A 229 -31.58 -17.93 -0.85
N SER A 230 -31.16 -18.86 0.00
CA SER A 230 -30.19 -19.89 -0.37
C SER A 230 -30.70 -20.71 -1.56
N PRO A 231 -29.87 -20.94 -2.60
CA PRO A 231 -30.20 -21.90 -3.65
C PRO A 231 -30.17 -23.34 -3.15
N ILE A 232 -29.62 -23.60 -1.95
CA ILE A 232 -29.48 -24.94 -1.37
C ILE A 232 -30.57 -25.16 -0.32
N LYS A 233 -31.36 -26.21 -0.52
CA LYS A 233 -32.39 -26.65 0.43
C LYS A 233 -31.78 -27.45 1.57
N LYS A 234 -30.94 -28.44 1.22
CA LYS A 234 -30.35 -29.37 2.16
C LYS A 234 -29.10 -30.03 1.57
N TYR A 235 -28.13 -30.32 2.41
CA TYR A 235 -27.02 -31.21 2.09
C TYR A 235 -27.18 -32.54 2.85
N VAL A 236 -27.09 -33.66 2.14
CA VAL A 236 -27.22 -35.02 2.68
C VAL A 236 -25.84 -35.66 2.73
N LYS A 237 -25.21 -35.63 3.91
CA LYS A 237 -23.82 -36.09 4.11
C LYS A 237 -23.61 -37.58 3.81
N TYR A 238 -24.61 -38.43 4.04
CA TYR A 238 -24.47 -39.88 3.85
C TYR A 238 -24.18 -40.27 2.39
N ASN A 239 -24.81 -39.61 1.42
CA ASN A 239 -24.64 -39.88 0.00
C ASN A 239 -23.98 -38.73 -0.77
N ASN A 240 -23.50 -37.70 -0.06
CA ASN A 240 -22.88 -36.51 -0.62
C ASN A 240 -23.76 -35.79 -1.66
N GLU A 241 -25.08 -35.75 -1.45
CA GLU A 241 -26.00 -35.04 -2.35
C GLU A 241 -26.39 -33.66 -1.81
N VAL A 242 -26.39 -32.67 -2.70
CA VAL A 242 -26.92 -31.33 -2.46
C VAL A 242 -28.28 -31.25 -3.14
N ILE A 243 -29.31 -30.92 -2.36
CA ILE A 243 -30.69 -30.71 -2.82
C ILE A 243 -30.91 -29.21 -2.93
N PHE A 244 -31.41 -28.74 -4.07
CA PHE A 244 -31.61 -27.33 -4.36
C PHE A 244 -33.02 -26.84 -4.03
N ASN A 245 -33.17 -25.53 -3.82
CA ASN A 245 -34.46 -24.84 -3.79
C ASN A 245 -34.77 -24.39 -5.22
N GLN A 246 -35.87 -24.90 -5.80
CA GLN A 246 -36.42 -24.36 -7.05
C GLN A 246 -37.07 -22.99 -6.83
#